data_AF-A0A8X6X6E4-F1
#
_entry.id   AF-A0A8X6X6E4-F1
#
_cell.length_a   1.000
_cell.length_b   1.000
_cell.length_c   1.000
_cell.angle_alpha   90.00
_cell.angle_beta   90.00
_cell.angle_gamma   90.00
#
_symmetry.space_group_name_H-M   'P 1'
#
loop_
_entity.id
_entity.type
_entity.pdbx_description
1 polymer ?
#
loop_
_entity_poly.entity_id
_entity_poly.type
_entity_poly.pdbx_seq_one_letter_code
_entity_poly.pdbx_strand_id
1 'polypeptide(L)'
;MEWLRCSQKSMAEYFLEDQTLEKWSSIEESLKLKIGNCLILPNELKIVLSSLVDPMGGHAKKTAESAIKDDNLPVTKRYEIACIYCLKEEIIMLWSELSETSKDEYLNPRRPVCALRYLAMYWTYSMRLELNRLDRRIREEYNAQLPSYYVGLYSSSVTNNQPALEYFTGKLSVEKKEEFWKLYFRYTRSREELNIYFCDTSYFLLSQMNENQRTSIFEEYAYYILKNFLQFPYGGDFFGN
;
A
#
# COMPACT_ATOMS: atom_id res chain seq x y z
N MET A 1 9.29 -35.91 47.77
CA MET A 1 9.18 -36.03 46.31
C MET A 1 7.75 -35.73 45.93
N GLU A 2 7.43 -34.45 45.89
CA GLU A 2 6.11 -33.90 45.55
C GLU A 2 6.31 -32.38 45.31
N TRP A 3 5.53 -31.82 44.36
CA TRP A 3 5.35 -30.40 43.99
C TRP A 3 6.43 -29.71 43.12
N LEU A 4 6.14 -28.86 42.11
CA LEU A 4 5.08 -28.66 41.12
C LEU A 4 5.51 -27.42 40.28
N ARG A 5 5.30 -27.47 38.96
CA ARG A 5 5.14 -26.36 37.96
C ARG A 5 5.66 -24.95 38.29
N CYS A 6 6.54 -24.41 37.43
CA CYS A 6 6.35 -23.05 36.90
C CYS A 6 7.09 -22.82 35.56
N SER A 7 6.31 -22.72 34.47
CA SER A 7 6.44 -21.73 33.38
C SER A 7 7.80 -21.54 32.68
N GLN A 8 8.06 -22.35 31.63
CA GLN A 8 8.73 -21.87 30.42
C GLN A 8 7.66 -21.37 29.43
N LYS A 9 7.06 -20.22 29.72
CA LYS A 9 6.45 -19.39 28.69
C LYS A 9 7.59 -18.68 27.96
N SER A 10 7.68 -18.92 26.65
CA SER A 10 8.66 -18.24 25.80
C SER A 10 8.40 -16.72 25.80
N MET A 11 9.48 -15.94 25.71
CA MET A 11 9.49 -14.48 25.52
C MET A 11 8.66 -13.97 24.32
N ALA A 12 8.02 -14.85 23.55
CA ALA A 12 7.18 -14.50 22.41
C ALA A 12 5.78 -13.95 22.80
N GLU A 13 5.34 -14.12 24.06
CA GLU A 13 3.99 -13.69 24.49
C GLU A 13 3.96 -12.34 25.21
N TYR A 14 5.08 -11.64 25.40
CA TYR A 14 5.14 -10.46 26.29
C TYR A 14 5.14 -9.09 25.61
N PHE A 15 4.93 -8.97 24.30
CA PHE A 15 5.14 -7.67 23.62
C PHE A 15 4.14 -7.20 22.56
N LEU A 16 3.04 -7.90 22.28
CA LEU A 16 2.25 -7.57 21.08
C LEU A 16 0.73 -7.41 21.21
N GLU A 17 0.10 -7.59 22.37
CA GLU A 17 -1.38 -7.62 22.39
C GLU A 17 -2.10 -6.31 22.75
N ASP A 18 -1.45 -5.33 23.39
CA ASP A 18 -2.15 -4.07 23.78
C ASP A 18 -1.48 -2.77 23.30
N GLN A 19 -0.24 -2.83 22.80
CA GLN A 19 0.49 -1.64 22.34
C GLN A 19 0.34 -1.33 20.84
N THR A 20 -0.35 -2.18 20.08
CA THR A 20 -0.51 -1.97 18.65
C THR A 20 -1.50 -0.85 18.37
N LEU A 21 -2.65 -0.77 19.05
CA LEU A 21 -3.71 0.19 18.74
C LEU A 21 -3.36 1.68 18.99
N GLU A 22 -2.69 2.01 20.10
CA GLU A 22 -2.20 3.39 20.36
C GLU A 22 -1.03 3.76 19.46
N LYS A 23 -0.07 2.83 19.24
CA LYS A 23 1.02 3.04 18.28
C LYS A 23 0.47 3.21 16.87
N TRP A 24 -0.54 2.44 16.47
CA TRP A 24 -1.20 2.56 15.18
C TRP A 24 -1.93 3.89 15.04
N SER A 25 -2.57 4.41 16.09
CA SER A 25 -3.21 5.73 16.03
C SER A 25 -2.16 6.85 15.85
N SER A 26 -1.01 6.74 16.52
CA SER A 26 0.13 7.67 16.35
C SER A 26 0.83 7.54 14.99
N ILE A 27 0.96 6.32 14.48
CA ILE A 27 1.47 6.01 13.13
C ILE A 27 0.49 6.52 12.08
N GLU A 28 -0.81 6.28 12.26
CA GLU A 28 -1.87 6.75 11.38
C GLU A 28 -1.87 8.27 11.34
N GLU A 29 -1.74 8.96 12.48
CA GLU A 29 -1.60 10.42 12.55
C GLU A 29 -0.32 10.92 11.84
N SER A 30 0.80 10.22 12.00
CA SER A 30 2.06 10.53 11.32
C SER A 30 2.00 10.28 9.79
N LEU A 31 1.38 9.18 9.35
CA LEU A 31 1.13 8.87 7.94
C LEU A 31 0.07 9.82 7.36
N LYS A 32 -0.95 10.20 8.14
CA LYS A 32 -2.00 11.18 7.76
C LYS A 32 -1.38 12.55 7.49
N LEU A 33 -0.49 13.04 8.35
CA LEU A 33 0.17 14.34 8.21
C LEU A 33 1.19 14.37 7.06
N LYS A 34 1.93 13.27 6.84
CA LYS A 34 3.05 13.26 5.88
C LYS A 34 2.67 12.73 4.50
N ILE A 35 1.89 11.65 4.41
CA ILE A 35 1.48 11.04 3.14
C ILE A 35 0.18 11.69 2.62
N GLY A 36 -0.74 12.08 3.50
CA GLY A 36 -2.00 12.73 3.11
C GLY A 36 -1.80 14.06 2.38
N ASN A 37 -0.75 14.80 2.71
CA ASN A 37 -0.36 16.03 2.00
C ASN A 37 0.41 15.78 0.69
N CYS A 38 0.77 14.51 0.41
CA CYS A 38 1.53 14.10 -0.77
C CYS A 38 0.67 13.43 -1.86
N LEU A 39 -0.66 13.55 -1.80
CA LEU A 39 -1.56 13.16 -2.91
C LEU A 39 -1.35 14.02 -4.17
N ILE A 40 -0.54 15.07 -4.09
CA ILE A 40 -0.13 15.88 -5.23
C ILE A 40 0.94 15.11 -6.02
N LEU A 41 0.49 14.44 -7.08
CA LEU A 41 1.38 13.92 -8.12
C LEU A 41 2.26 15.06 -8.66
N PRO A 42 3.57 14.84 -8.88
CA PRO A 42 4.36 15.75 -9.71
C PRO A 42 3.62 15.96 -11.04
N ASN A 43 3.50 17.20 -11.51
CA ASN A 43 2.69 17.52 -12.69
C ASN A 43 3.08 16.66 -13.92
N GLU A 44 4.35 16.26 -14.05
CA GLU A 44 4.79 15.39 -15.16
C GLU A 44 4.23 13.95 -15.03
N LEU A 45 4.17 13.41 -13.82
CA LEU A 45 3.53 12.11 -13.56
C LEU A 45 2.02 12.23 -13.57
N LYS A 46 1.46 13.40 -13.24
CA LYS A 46 0.02 13.63 -13.28
C LYS A 46 -0.53 13.52 -14.70
N ILE A 47 0.20 13.99 -15.73
CA ILE A 47 -0.21 13.90 -17.14
C ILE A 47 -0.13 12.45 -17.65
N VAL A 48 0.98 11.77 -17.34
CA VAL A 48 1.17 10.36 -17.72
C VAL A 48 0.18 9.48 -16.97
N LEU A 49 -0.01 9.68 -15.66
CA LEU A 49 -0.96 8.89 -14.88
C LEU A 49 -2.42 9.29 -15.11
N SER A 50 -2.76 10.55 -15.41
CA SER A 50 -4.15 10.92 -15.75
C SER A 50 -4.62 10.30 -17.07
N SER A 51 -3.69 9.85 -17.92
CA SER A 51 -4.00 9.05 -19.11
C SER A 51 -3.93 7.54 -18.86
N LEU A 52 -3.35 7.09 -17.73
CA LEU A 52 -3.24 5.68 -17.33
C LEU A 52 -4.28 5.26 -16.27
N VAL A 53 -4.75 6.22 -15.47
CA VAL A 53 -5.77 6.05 -14.43
C VAL A 53 -7.13 6.18 -15.11
N ASP A 54 -7.51 5.13 -15.80
CA ASP A 54 -8.93 4.87 -16.00
C ASP A 54 -9.51 4.58 -14.61
N PRO A 55 -10.55 5.30 -14.13
CA PRO A 55 -11.12 5.09 -12.80
C PRO A 55 -11.64 3.66 -12.55
N MET A 56 -11.63 2.77 -13.56
CA MET A 56 -12.06 1.38 -13.47
C MET A 56 -10.96 0.35 -13.16
N GLY A 57 -9.74 0.75 -12.76
CA GLY A 57 -8.71 -0.12 -12.13
C GLY A 57 -8.08 -1.25 -12.99
N GLY A 58 -8.88 -1.99 -13.77
CA GLY A 58 -8.47 -3.14 -14.57
C GLY A 58 -7.71 -2.81 -15.86
N HIS A 59 -7.86 -1.60 -16.39
CA HIS A 59 -7.09 -1.15 -17.56
C HIS A 59 -5.72 -0.60 -17.19
N ALA A 60 -5.55 -0.09 -15.97
CA ALA A 60 -4.35 0.65 -15.57
C ALA A 60 -3.06 -0.17 -15.70
N LYS A 61 -3.09 -1.47 -15.36
CA LYS A 61 -1.94 -2.37 -15.52
C LYS A 61 -1.55 -2.56 -17.00
N LYS A 62 -2.52 -2.86 -17.87
CA LYS A 62 -2.28 -3.05 -19.32
C LYS A 62 -1.77 -1.77 -19.98
N THR A 63 -2.31 -0.63 -19.58
CA THR A 63 -1.86 0.66 -20.09
C THR A 63 -0.45 0.96 -19.59
N ALA A 64 -0.11 0.64 -18.34
CA ALA A 64 1.25 0.73 -17.82
C ALA A 64 2.23 -0.18 -18.60
N GLU A 65 1.86 -1.45 -18.83
CA GLU A 65 2.62 -2.39 -19.67
C GLU A 65 2.84 -1.89 -21.10
N SER A 66 1.90 -1.12 -21.64
CA SER A 66 2.03 -0.48 -22.96
C SER A 66 2.93 0.75 -22.89
N ALA A 67 2.79 1.58 -21.86
CA ALA A 67 3.56 2.81 -21.69
C ALA A 67 5.05 2.55 -21.47
N ILE A 68 5.42 1.48 -20.76
CA ILE A 68 6.84 1.13 -20.56
C ILE A 68 7.52 0.58 -21.82
N LYS A 69 6.76 0.26 -22.88
CA LYS A 69 7.31 -0.18 -24.18
C LYS A 69 7.56 1.00 -25.12
N ASP A 70 7.11 2.20 -24.78
CA ASP A 70 7.36 3.39 -25.58
C ASP A 70 8.78 3.92 -25.31
N ASP A 71 9.67 3.74 -26.29
CA ASP A 71 11.05 4.22 -26.21
C ASP A 71 11.18 5.76 -26.22
N ASN A 72 10.10 6.49 -26.51
CA ASN A 72 10.07 7.94 -26.33
C ASN A 72 10.01 8.34 -24.85
N LEU A 73 9.56 7.45 -23.96
CA LEU A 73 9.62 7.70 -22.52
C LEU A 73 11.03 7.46 -21.97
N PRO A 74 11.60 8.41 -21.20
CA PRO A 74 12.87 8.21 -20.52
C PRO A 74 12.85 6.94 -19.67
N VAL A 75 13.97 6.20 -19.66
CA VAL A 75 14.12 4.96 -18.87
C VAL A 75 13.74 5.13 -17.40
N THR A 76 14.03 6.30 -16.81
CA THR A 76 13.64 6.65 -15.43
C THR A 76 12.12 6.67 -15.24
N LYS A 77 11.38 7.16 -16.22
CA LYS A 77 9.91 7.20 -16.19
C LYS A 77 9.29 5.83 -16.41
N ARG A 78 9.84 5.07 -17.36
CA ARG A 78 9.44 3.67 -17.57
C ARG A 78 9.66 2.84 -16.30
N TYR A 79 10.80 3.02 -15.63
CA TYR A 79 11.10 2.37 -14.37
C TYR A 79 10.13 2.77 -13.24
N GLU A 80 9.83 4.07 -13.10
CA GLU A 80 8.83 4.55 -12.14
C GLU A 80 7.46 3.91 -12.35
N ILE A 81 6.98 3.85 -13.60
CA ILE A 81 5.70 3.24 -13.95
C ILE A 81 5.73 1.73 -13.61
N ALA A 82 6.79 1.02 -14.02
CA ALA A 82 6.93 -0.40 -13.73
C ALA A 82 6.90 -0.67 -12.22
N CYS A 83 7.60 0.14 -11.42
CA CYS A 83 7.61 0.06 -9.96
C CYS A 83 6.22 0.32 -9.36
N ILE A 84 5.53 1.37 -9.81
CA ILE A 84 4.20 1.74 -9.33
C ILE A 84 3.23 0.58 -9.55
N TYR A 85 3.23 -0.03 -10.73
CA TYR A 85 2.32 -1.14 -11.05
C TYR A 85 2.87 -2.53 -10.70
N CYS A 86 4.01 -2.61 -10.00
CA CYS A 86 4.65 -3.84 -9.56
C CYS A 86 4.91 -4.85 -10.70
N LEU A 87 5.35 -4.35 -11.86
CA LEU A 87 5.70 -5.13 -13.06
C LEU A 87 7.12 -5.72 -12.92
N LYS A 88 7.23 -6.85 -12.23
CA LYS A 88 8.51 -7.38 -11.71
C LYS A 88 9.56 -7.60 -12.79
N GLU A 89 9.17 -8.24 -13.88
CA GLU A 89 10.06 -8.60 -14.97
C GLU A 89 10.64 -7.33 -15.62
N GLU A 90 9.79 -6.33 -15.87
CA GLU A 90 10.20 -5.05 -16.43
C GLU A 90 10.98 -4.18 -15.44
N ILE A 91 10.68 -4.24 -14.15
CA ILE A 91 11.50 -3.58 -13.11
C ILE A 91 12.93 -4.08 -13.18
N ILE A 92 13.14 -5.40 -13.29
CA ILE A 92 14.48 -6.00 -13.36
C ILE A 92 15.21 -5.54 -14.63
N MET A 93 14.53 -5.57 -15.78
CA MET A 93 15.11 -5.13 -17.05
C MET A 93 15.49 -3.65 -17.01
N LEU A 94 14.53 -2.78 -16.67
CA LEU A 94 14.71 -1.33 -16.63
C LEU A 94 15.75 -0.92 -15.57
N TRP A 95 15.83 -1.63 -14.44
CA TRP A 95 16.86 -1.41 -13.43
C TRP A 95 18.28 -1.55 -13.99
N SER A 96 18.49 -2.51 -14.89
CA SER A 96 19.80 -2.72 -15.52
C SER A 96 20.18 -1.60 -16.49
N GLU A 97 19.19 -0.92 -17.07
CA GLU A 97 19.38 0.19 -18.01
C GLU A 97 19.57 1.54 -17.30
N LEU A 98 19.15 1.66 -16.04
CA LEU A 98 19.33 2.89 -15.26
C LEU A 98 20.80 3.20 -14.99
N SER A 99 21.17 4.47 -15.14
CA SER A 99 22.46 4.98 -14.66
C SER A 99 22.55 4.91 -13.13
N GLU A 100 23.76 4.77 -12.57
CA GLU A 100 23.94 4.79 -11.11
C GLU A 100 23.47 6.11 -10.49
N THR A 101 23.67 7.24 -11.17
CA THR A 101 23.14 8.53 -10.73
C THR A 101 21.62 8.51 -10.60
N SER A 102 20.91 7.95 -11.59
CA SER A 102 19.45 7.81 -11.54
C SER A 102 19.01 6.88 -10.41
N LYS A 103 19.73 5.78 -10.16
CA LYS A 103 19.44 4.86 -9.04
C LYS A 103 19.59 5.56 -7.69
N ASP A 104 20.64 6.35 -7.53
CA ASP A 104 20.92 7.09 -6.28
C ASP A 104 19.86 8.19 -6.01
N GLU A 105 19.24 8.75 -7.04
CA GLU A 105 18.13 9.71 -6.86
C GLU A 105 16.92 9.12 -6.13
N TYR A 106 16.63 7.83 -6.32
CA TYR A 106 15.56 7.14 -5.60
C TYR A 106 15.92 6.91 -4.13
N LEU A 107 17.20 6.81 -3.80
CA LEU A 107 17.67 6.57 -2.42
C LEU A 107 17.86 7.87 -1.62
N ASN A 108 17.75 9.03 -2.27
CA ASN A 108 18.01 10.31 -1.64
C ASN A 108 17.04 10.57 -0.46
N PRO A 109 17.53 10.69 0.78
CA PRO A 109 16.70 10.92 1.96
C PRO A 109 16.05 12.30 1.98
N ARG A 110 16.58 13.26 1.22
CA ARG A 110 16.09 14.65 1.20
C ARG A 110 14.86 14.86 0.31
N ARG A 111 14.54 13.90 -0.55
CA ARG A 111 13.36 14.05 -1.43
C ARG A 111 12.09 13.58 -0.67
N PRO A 112 11.01 14.37 -0.68
CA PRO A 112 9.75 13.99 -0.05
C PRO A 112 9.22 12.65 -0.57
N VAL A 113 8.75 11.82 0.34
CA VAL A 113 8.18 10.51 0.03
C VAL A 113 6.67 10.67 -0.19
N CYS A 114 6.24 10.75 -1.45
CA CYS A 114 4.83 10.58 -1.79
C CYS A 114 4.50 9.09 -2.00
N ALA A 115 3.23 8.72 -1.92
CA ALA A 115 2.79 7.31 -1.98
C ALA A 115 3.28 6.56 -3.23
N LEU A 116 3.20 7.17 -4.42
CA LEU A 116 3.69 6.54 -5.64
C LEU A 116 5.21 6.45 -5.71
N ARG A 117 5.90 7.51 -5.28
CA ARG A 117 7.36 7.50 -5.20
C ARG A 117 7.86 6.46 -4.21
N TYR A 118 7.12 6.23 -3.13
CA TYR A 118 7.44 5.17 -2.17
C TYR A 118 7.53 3.80 -2.86
N LEU A 119 6.67 3.50 -3.83
CA LEU A 119 6.71 2.25 -4.59
C LEU A 119 8.02 2.13 -5.39
N ALA A 120 8.42 3.19 -6.10
CA ALA A 120 9.71 3.23 -6.80
C ALA A 120 10.90 3.10 -5.84
N MET A 121 10.83 3.73 -4.67
CA MET A 121 11.85 3.58 -3.63
C MET A 121 11.92 2.15 -3.11
N TYR A 122 10.79 1.54 -2.78
CA TYR A 122 10.70 0.16 -2.31
C TYR A 122 11.39 -0.80 -3.27
N TRP A 123 11.06 -0.70 -4.56
CA TRP A 123 11.69 -1.53 -5.59
C TRP A 123 13.18 -1.26 -5.73
N THR A 124 13.61 0.00 -5.69
CA THR A 124 15.04 0.37 -5.74
C THR A 124 15.82 -0.24 -4.56
N TYR A 125 15.31 -0.13 -3.33
CA TYR A 125 15.94 -0.77 -2.17
C TYR A 125 15.90 -2.30 -2.26
N SER A 126 14.81 -2.86 -2.79
CA SER A 126 14.71 -4.31 -3.03
C SER A 126 15.75 -4.80 -4.03
N MET A 127 15.95 -4.08 -5.14
CA MET A 127 16.94 -4.44 -6.17
C MET A 127 18.38 -4.35 -5.66
N ARG A 128 18.65 -3.44 -4.70
CA ARG A 128 19.96 -3.36 -4.02
C ARG A 128 20.10 -4.31 -2.83
N LEU A 129 19.08 -5.10 -2.50
CA LEU A 129 19.04 -5.95 -1.30
C LEU A 129 19.21 -5.16 0.02
N GLU A 130 18.77 -3.90 0.03
CA GLU A 130 18.91 -2.93 1.13
C GLU A 130 17.57 -2.59 1.81
N LEU A 131 16.59 -3.51 1.82
CA LEU A 131 15.27 -3.25 2.44
C LEU A 131 15.37 -2.90 3.94
N ASN A 132 16.35 -3.45 4.66
CA ASN A 132 16.63 -3.08 6.05
C ASN A 132 16.97 -1.59 6.22
N ARG A 133 17.60 -0.98 5.21
CA ARG A 133 17.95 0.44 5.20
C ARG A 133 16.71 1.30 4.96
N LEU A 134 15.78 0.83 4.12
CA LEU A 134 14.47 1.45 3.95
C LEU A 134 13.63 1.34 5.24
N ASP A 135 13.61 0.19 5.89
CA ASP A 135 12.90 -0.01 7.16
C ASP A 135 13.43 0.93 8.26
N ARG A 136 14.75 1.10 8.35
CA ARG A 136 15.37 2.06 9.26
C ARG A 136 14.93 3.49 8.93
N ARG A 137 14.93 3.87 7.65
CA ARG A 137 14.49 5.19 7.20
C ARG A 137 13.01 5.44 7.56
N ILE A 138 12.13 4.47 7.35
CA ILE A 138 10.71 4.55 7.74
C ILE A 138 10.58 4.73 9.25
N ARG A 139 11.39 4.01 10.03
CA ARG A 139 11.41 4.16 11.49
C ARG A 139 11.80 5.57 11.91
N GLU A 140 12.83 6.14 11.29
CA GLU A 140 13.28 7.51 11.56
C GLU A 140 12.25 8.55 11.11
N GLU A 141 11.64 8.37 9.94
CA GLU A 141 10.69 9.34 9.38
C GLU A 141 9.32 9.30 10.07
N TYR A 142 8.80 8.12 10.42
CA TYR A 142 7.45 7.95 10.94
C TYR A 142 7.41 7.58 12.43
N ASN A 143 8.57 7.48 13.09
CA ASN A 143 8.69 6.99 14.47
C ASN A 143 7.98 5.63 14.66
N ALA A 144 8.03 4.78 13.63
CA ALA A 144 7.21 3.59 13.50
C ALA A 144 8.08 2.35 13.25
N GLN A 145 7.91 1.29 14.04
CA GLN A 145 8.58 0.01 13.76
C GLN A 145 7.80 -0.80 12.74
N LEU A 146 7.62 -0.24 11.54
CA LEU A 146 6.89 -0.90 10.46
C LEU A 146 7.85 -1.40 9.38
N PRO A 147 7.71 -2.68 8.97
CA PRO A 147 8.35 -3.16 7.75
C PRO A 147 7.91 -2.33 6.54
N SER A 148 8.82 -2.11 5.61
CA SER A 148 8.59 -1.34 4.37
C SER A 148 7.40 -1.82 3.56
N TYR A 149 7.16 -3.13 3.49
CA TYR A 149 6.00 -3.65 2.76
C TYR A 149 4.65 -3.17 3.33
N TYR A 150 4.55 -2.80 4.61
CA TYR A 150 3.32 -2.19 5.16
C TYR A 150 3.09 -0.79 4.62
N VAL A 151 4.15 0.01 4.50
CA VAL A 151 4.05 1.35 3.92
C VAL A 151 3.72 1.24 2.42
N GLY A 152 4.26 0.22 1.73
CA GLY A 152 3.89 -0.11 0.35
C GLY A 152 2.41 -0.47 0.23
N LEU A 153 1.91 -1.30 1.15
CA LEU A 153 0.50 -1.70 1.20
C LEU A 153 -0.43 -0.50 1.44
N TYR A 154 -0.10 0.35 2.43
CA TYR A 154 -0.84 1.58 2.69
C TYR A 154 -0.81 2.52 1.47
N SER A 155 0.37 2.73 0.89
CA SER A 155 0.55 3.57 -0.31
C SER A 155 -0.28 3.06 -1.49
N SER A 156 -0.36 1.74 -1.67
CA SER A 156 -1.16 1.11 -2.73
C SER A 156 -2.66 1.29 -2.48
N SER A 157 -3.08 1.19 -1.22
CA SER A 157 -4.48 1.34 -0.80
C SER A 157 -4.99 2.76 -0.97
N VAL A 158 -4.17 3.76 -0.63
CA VAL A 158 -4.56 5.19 -0.77
C VAL A 158 -4.49 5.70 -2.21
N THR A 159 -3.78 4.99 -3.10
CA THR A 159 -3.68 5.32 -4.53
C THR A 159 -4.59 4.48 -5.40
N ASN A 160 -5.42 3.62 -4.79
CA ASN A 160 -6.28 2.66 -5.47
C ASN A 160 -5.53 1.81 -6.52
N ASN A 161 -4.28 1.44 -6.20
CA ASN A 161 -3.41 0.72 -7.09
C ASN A 161 -3.52 -0.78 -6.83
N GLN A 162 -4.48 -1.43 -7.50
CA GLN A 162 -4.80 -2.84 -7.29
C GLN A 162 -3.58 -3.77 -7.52
N PRO A 163 -2.78 -3.68 -8.59
CA PRO A 163 -1.61 -4.56 -8.76
C PRO A 163 -0.60 -4.46 -7.62
N ALA A 164 -0.35 -3.25 -7.12
CA ALA A 164 0.54 -3.06 -5.98
C ALA A 164 -0.09 -3.59 -4.68
N LEU A 165 -1.39 -3.36 -4.49
CA LEU A 165 -2.16 -3.87 -3.36
C LEU A 165 -2.11 -5.40 -3.29
N GLU A 166 -2.32 -6.09 -4.42
CA GLU A 166 -2.18 -7.53 -4.57
C GLU A 166 -0.77 -8.00 -4.20
N TYR A 167 0.26 -7.34 -4.75
CA TYR A 167 1.65 -7.67 -4.50
C TYR A 167 2.01 -7.59 -3.00
N PHE A 168 1.69 -6.48 -2.34
CA PHE A 168 2.03 -6.28 -0.92
C PHE A 168 1.14 -7.11 0.00
N THR A 169 -0.13 -7.34 -0.35
CA THR A 169 -1.01 -8.23 0.42
C THR A 169 -0.47 -9.67 0.38
N GLY A 170 0.10 -10.09 -0.75
CA GLY A 170 0.77 -11.39 -0.89
C GLY A 170 2.00 -11.57 0.00
N LYS A 171 2.55 -10.50 0.58
CA LYS A 171 3.68 -10.55 1.54
C LYS A 171 3.24 -10.74 2.99
N LEU A 172 1.95 -10.58 3.29
CA LEU A 172 1.42 -10.70 4.65
C LEU A 172 1.06 -12.14 5.00
N SER A 173 1.29 -12.52 6.26
CA SER A 173 0.69 -13.72 6.84
C SER A 173 -0.83 -13.54 6.99
N VAL A 174 -1.56 -14.63 7.23
CA VAL A 174 -3.02 -14.59 7.38
C VAL A 174 -3.43 -13.66 8.53
N GLU A 175 -2.75 -13.74 9.66
CA GLU A 175 -3.02 -12.94 10.87
C GLU A 175 -2.76 -11.46 10.60
N LYS A 176 -1.68 -11.15 9.85
CA LYS A 176 -1.32 -9.78 9.50
C LYS A 176 -2.24 -9.16 8.46
N LYS A 177 -2.85 -9.98 7.59
CA LYS A 177 -3.89 -9.51 6.67
C LYS A 177 -5.12 -9.03 7.44
N GLU A 178 -5.58 -9.79 8.43
CA GLU A 178 -6.72 -9.40 9.25
C GLU A 178 -6.49 -8.08 10.01
N GLU A 179 -5.31 -7.94 10.63
CA GLU A 179 -4.91 -6.69 11.30
C GLU A 179 -4.93 -5.51 10.32
N PHE A 180 -4.37 -5.71 9.13
CA PHE A 180 -4.35 -4.68 8.08
C PHE A 180 -5.75 -4.30 7.60
N TRP A 181 -6.65 -5.26 7.39
CA TRP A 181 -8.01 -4.99 6.92
C TRP A 181 -8.77 -4.12 7.91
N LYS A 182 -8.73 -4.47 9.20
CA LYS A 182 -9.33 -3.66 10.27
C LYS A 182 -8.77 -2.24 10.26
N LEU A 183 -7.45 -2.12 10.13
CA LEU A 183 -6.78 -0.82 10.05
C LEU A 183 -7.24 0.00 8.84
N TYR A 184 -7.34 -0.62 7.65
CA TYR A 184 -7.80 0.03 6.44
C TYR A 184 -9.23 0.57 6.60
N PHE A 185 -10.17 -0.25 7.05
CA PHE A 185 -11.57 0.17 7.19
C PHE A 185 -11.78 1.20 8.30
N ARG A 186 -10.97 1.15 9.36
CA ARG A 186 -10.90 2.22 10.37
C ARG A 186 -10.37 3.52 9.79
N TYR A 187 -9.35 3.45 8.92
CA TYR A 187 -8.79 4.62 8.26
C TYR A 187 -9.81 5.28 7.32
N THR A 188 -10.48 4.50 6.46
CA THR A 188 -11.51 5.02 5.54
C THR A 188 -12.65 5.69 6.29
N ARG A 189 -13.01 5.16 7.48
CA ARG A 189 -13.97 5.78 8.39
C ARG A 189 -13.59 7.22 8.79
N SER A 190 -12.30 7.51 8.93
CA SER A 190 -11.82 8.85 9.34
C SER A 190 -11.69 9.87 8.20
N ARG A 191 -11.92 9.45 6.95
CA ARG A 191 -11.58 10.21 5.73
C ARG A 191 -12.79 10.35 4.81
N GLU A 192 -13.89 10.89 5.35
CA GLU A 192 -15.17 10.99 4.63
C GLU A 192 -15.09 11.73 3.28
N GLU A 193 -14.12 12.63 3.09
CA GLU A 193 -13.95 13.45 1.89
C GLU A 193 -13.24 12.72 0.73
N LEU A 194 -12.56 11.60 0.98
CA LEU A 194 -11.79 10.85 -0.03
C LEU A 194 -12.50 9.58 -0.53
N ASN A 195 -13.78 9.43 -0.18
CA ASN A 195 -14.53 8.18 -0.33
C ASN A 195 -14.64 7.66 -1.77
N ILE A 196 -14.63 8.54 -2.76
CA ILE A 196 -14.78 8.17 -4.18
C ILE A 196 -13.64 7.30 -4.74
N TYR A 197 -12.48 7.25 -4.06
CA TYR A 197 -11.30 6.51 -4.53
C TYR A 197 -11.10 5.16 -3.86
N PHE A 198 -11.90 4.82 -2.84
CA PHE A 198 -11.67 3.63 -2.02
C PHE A 198 -12.49 2.40 -2.42
N CYS A 199 -13.35 2.52 -3.43
CA CYS A 199 -14.28 1.45 -3.81
C CYS A 199 -13.56 0.18 -4.25
N ASP A 200 -12.61 0.28 -5.20
CA ASP A 200 -11.94 -0.92 -5.73
C ASP A 200 -11.02 -1.55 -4.69
N THR A 201 -10.31 -0.73 -3.92
CA THR A 201 -9.50 -1.22 -2.79
C THR A 201 -10.38 -1.91 -1.74
N SER A 202 -11.52 -1.33 -1.36
CA SER A 202 -12.46 -1.95 -0.42
C SER A 202 -12.99 -3.27 -0.96
N TYR A 203 -13.40 -3.28 -2.23
CA TYR A 203 -13.88 -4.48 -2.91
C TYR A 203 -12.83 -5.58 -2.94
N PHE A 204 -11.62 -5.24 -3.37
CA PHE A 204 -10.49 -6.17 -3.40
C PHE A 204 -10.25 -6.76 -2.00
N LEU A 205 -10.12 -5.93 -0.96
CA LEU A 205 -9.85 -6.41 0.39
C LEU A 205 -10.98 -7.30 0.93
N LEU A 206 -12.24 -6.93 0.70
CA LEU A 206 -13.39 -7.76 1.07
C LEU A 206 -13.41 -9.10 0.31
N SER A 207 -13.00 -9.13 -0.96
CA SER A 207 -12.92 -10.36 -1.76
C SER A 207 -11.89 -11.36 -1.22
N GLN A 208 -10.88 -10.88 -0.49
CA GLN A 208 -9.84 -11.71 0.12
C GLN A 208 -10.27 -12.33 1.47
N MET A 209 -11.44 -11.93 1.99
CA MET A 209 -11.95 -12.36 3.29
C MET A 209 -12.91 -13.54 3.15
N ASN A 210 -12.89 -14.45 4.13
CA ASN A 210 -13.95 -15.43 4.30
C ASN A 210 -15.25 -14.78 4.85
N GLU A 211 -16.32 -15.56 4.92
CA GLU A 211 -17.63 -15.07 5.37
C GLU A 211 -17.58 -14.48 6.79
N ASN A 212 -16.98 -15.18 7.76
CA ASN A 212 -16.89 -14.70 9.14
C ASN A 212 -16.09 -13.40 9.26
N GLN A 213 -14.98 -13.29 8.53
CA GLN A 213 -14.15 -12.07 8.48
C GLN A 213 -14.93 -10.90 7.88
N ARG A 214 -15.65 -11.13 6.77
CA ARG A 214 -16.52 -10.10 6.17
C ARG A 214 -17.60 -9.67 7.13
N THR A 215 -18.32 -10.60 7.75
CA THR A 215 -19.38 -10.29 8.72
C THR A 215 -18.84 -9.43 9.86
N SER A 216 -17.72 -9.81 10.47
CA SER A 216 -17.09 -9.03 11.54
C SER A 216 -16.72 -7.61 11.09
N ILE A 217 -16.16 -7.46 9.89
CA ILE A 217 -15.82 -6.14 9.32
C ILE A 217 -17.08 -5.32 9.02
N PHE A 218 -18.15 -5.94 8.49
CA PHE A 218 -19.41 -5.27 8.23
C PHE A 218 -20.12 -4.84 9.52
N GLU A 219 -20.14 -5.67 10.56
CA GLU A 219 -20.75 -5.30 11.86
C GLU A 219 -20.14 -4.01 12.43
N GLU A 220 -18.83 -3.82 12.27
CA GLU A 220 -18.12 -2.67 12.81
C GLU A 220 -18.08 -1.46 11.85
N TYR A 221 -18.04 -1.71 10.53
CA TYR A 221 -17.77 -0.68 9.51
C TYR A 221 -18.82 -0.57 8.39
N ALA A 222 -19.99 -1.21 8.52
CA ALA A 222 -21.03 -1.28 7.47
C ALA A 222 -21.33 0.05 6.81
N TYR A 223 -21.57 1.11 7.59
CA TYR A 223 -21.88 2.43 7.04
C TYR A 223 -20.81 2.92 6.06
N TYR A 224 -19.54 2.81 6.44
CA TYR A 224 -18.41 3.30 5.63
C TYR A 224 -18.17 2.45 4.39
N ILE A 225 -18.28 1.13 4.56
CA ILE A 225 -18.17 0.17 3.46
C ILE A 225 -19.27 0.44 2.44
N LEU A 226 -20.53 0.49 2.88
CA LEU A 226 -21.67 0.76 2.00
C LEU A 226 -21.57 2.14 1.35
N LYS A 227 -21.12 3.17 2.08
CA LYS A 227 -20.90 4.51 1.52
C LYS A 227 -19.87 4.51 0.39
N ASN A 228 -18.82 3.67 0.46
CA ASN A 228 -17.87 3.51 -0.66
C ASN A 228 -18.61 2.94 -1.88
N PHE A 229 -19.42 1.89 -1.70
CA PHE A 229 -20.16 1.28 -2.81
C PHE A 229 -21.29 2.14 -3.38
N LEU A 230 -21.93 2.99 -2.56
CA LEU A 230 -23.02 3.87 -3.00
C LEU A 230 -22.56 5.06 -3.84
N GLN A 231 -21.29 5.46 -3.71
CA GLN A 231 -20.68 6.54 -4.51
C GLN A 231 -19.98 6.03 -5.78
N PHE A 232 -19.94 4.71 -5.98
CA PHE A 232 -19.45 4.10 -7.20
C PHE A 232 -20.35 4.55 -8.36
N PRO A 233 -19.79 4.91 -9.53
CA PRO A 233 -20.64 5.08 -10.70
C PRO A 233 -21.27 3.69 -10.94
N TYR A 234 -22.56 3.62 -11.25
CA TYR A 234 -23.26 2.37 -11.59
C TYR A 234 -23.75 1.50 -10.41
N GLY A 235 -24.72 1.99 -9.63
CA GLY A 235 -25.56 1.19 -8.72
C GLY A 235 -26.45 0.13 -9.39
N GLY A 236 -26.01 -0.49 -10.49
CA GLY A 236 -26.72 -1.54 -11.22
C GLY A 236 -26.30 -2.96 -10.85
N ASP A 237 -25.00 -3.20 -10.62
CA ASP A 237 -24.47 -4.58 -10.61
C ASP A 237 -24.10 -5.11 -9.21
N PHE A 238 -23.97 -4.26 -8.20
CA PHE A 238 -23.55 -4.72 -6.86
C PHE A 238 -24.71 -5.29 -6.01
N PHE A 239 -25.96 -5.00 -6.39
CA PHE A 239 -27.16 -5.44 -5.67
C PHE A 239 -28.14 -6.25 -6.56
N GLY A 240 -27.71 -6.70 -7.74
CA GLY A 240 -28.57 -7.34 -8.74
C GLY A 240 -28.15 -8.78 -9.09
N ASN A 241 -29.00 -9.72 -8.65
CA ASN A 241 -29.08 -11.18 -8.90
C ASN A 241 -28.16 -12.11 -8.10
#